data_AF-A0A378ING4-F1
#
_entry.id   AF-A0A378ING4-F1
#
_cell.length_a   1.000
_cell.length_b   1.000
_cell.length_c   1.000
_cell.angle_alpha   90.00
_cell.angle_beta   90.00
_cell.angle_gamma   90.00
#
_symmetry.space_group_name_H-M   'P 1'
#
loop_
_entity.id
_entity.type
_entity.pdbx_description
1 polymer ?
#
loop_
_entity_poly.entity_id
_entity_poly.type
_entity_poly.pdbx_seq_one_letter_code
_entity_poly.pdbx_strand_id
1 'polypeptide(L)'
;MAKKILFVFGGTGVNAQMIRDFTEGKTEDTGETFNDDVIRVYFNGCQDKHIGGHSKLKGYLDPNLDVVANKVRHAFSKDDVVTLNLVDLKKEFGSSIIIEPKEGLTDVVEVDDITLNGFSRGAVATFATARALDDLDTPISLLAEDPVPGNDRENTYKHDSLYAKNFDLSHCRNIARGEILLGTYSKHNKGWENKWFRQMAPKFNTITDSHIFMVPKKMHVEFNRRATTYTSSFLYNRGLTTTSLAWREENDRAYVIPKVEQQKFHFGVVGRAEYLPSYKMSVLRSLKSQYDPEIFCPIGEGSKFKWGQALLALHNATMDEETFKILSKAVLKNTDKGKGLREFIVEFDSIVQYSKEQSTLKADHRRTMAELEKNTYKLIADFYKLENPSLKEKEALAQAIQSNISLSKRDLPSNVYDKLKELTTILLVENTLVHSHLVKFIDENETFSANLLTADQPALDGAVTNAEELSQKLFHSSVRQRTVIFEQEKKSLGEFITNAADLANIASFLTPKQLKEVLEINNKITTMADVLLLMNTLPTYEHRKIIYHAVKENLIDMKPTLDEVVVLMEYLSDKKCQELCRILPIQELELVDLIPPNDLMRQKLTDSKITLLKKVLEVMPEETISYGVHSR
;
A
#
# COMPACT_ATOMS: atom_id res chain seq x y z
N MET A 1 -34.75 16.95 -27.14
CA MET A 1 -33.61 16.04 -26.93
C MET A 1 -33.16 16.28 -25.51
N ALA A 2 -33.13 15.23 -24.70
CA ALA A 2 -32.56 15.31 -23.37
C ALA A 2 -31.09 15.72 -23.46
N LYS A 3 -30.61 16.48 -22.47
CA LYS A 3 -29.26 17.04 -22.43
C LYS A 3 -28.45 16.34 -21.35
N LYS A 4 -27.19 16.07 -21.68
CA LYS A 4 -26.20 15.64 -20.69
C LYS A 4 -25.59 16.87 -20.04
N ILE A 5 -25.35 16.81 -18.73
CA ILE A 5 -24.68 17.88 -17.99
C ILE A 5 -23.33 17.39 -17.44
N LEU A 6 -22.27 18.18 -17.67
CA LEU A 6 -20.96 17.97 -17.08
C LEU A 6 -20.64 19.11 -16.12
N PHE A 7 -20.57 18.81 -14.83
CA PHE A 7 -20.09 19.74 -13.81
C PHE A 7 -18.61 19.48 -13.52
N VAL A 8 -17.74 20.49 -13.68
CA VAL A 8 -16.29 20.38 -13.47
C VAL A 8 -15.84 21.29 -12.33
N PHE A 9 -15.40 20.69 -11.22
CA PHE A 9 -15.05 21.39 -9.98
C PHE A 9 -13.53 21.60 -9.83
N GLY A 10 -13.14 22.86 -9.65
CA GLY A 10 -11.75 23.24 -9.47
C GLY A 10 -11.13 22.81 -8.15
N GLY A 11 -9.85 22.45 -8.21
CA GLY A 11 -9.00 22.41 -7.03
C GLY A 11 -8.78 23.80 -6.42
N THR A 12 -8.18 23.84 -5.24
CA THR A 12 -7.96 25.11 -4.53
C THR A 12 -6.95 26.00 -5.25
N GLY A 13 -7.29 27.29 -5.34
CA GLY A 13 -6.50 28.28 -6.07
C GLY A 13 -6.78 28.31 -7.58
N VAL A 14 -7.59 27.38 -8.09
CA VAL A 14 -8.00 27.34 -9.50
C VAL A 14 -9.30 28.14 -9.69
N ASN A 15 -9.48 28.78 -10.85
CA ASN A 15 -10.73 29.43 -11.25
C ASN A 15 -11.38 28.73 -12.45
N ALA A 16 -12.65 29.01 -12.71
CA ALA A 16 -13.46 28.38 -13.75
C ALA A 16 -12.85 28.56 -15.16
N GLN A 17 -12.24 29.72 -15.43
CA GLN A 17 -11.61 29.99 -16.71
C GLN A 17 -10.39 29.09 -16.94
N MET A 18 -9.52 28.90 -15.92
CA MET A 18 -8.37 28.01 -16.02
C MET A 18 -8.78 26.55 -16.26
N ILE A 19 -9.87 26.09 -15.63
CA ILE A 19 -10.38 24.71 -15.82
C ILE A 19 -10.97 24.56 -17.21
N ARG A 20 -11.77 25.54 -17.64
CA ARG A 20 -12.30 25.59 -18.99
C ARG A 20 -11.17 25.56 -20.01
N ASP A 21 -10.15 26.38 -19.86
CA ASP A 21 -9.01 26.42 -20.78
C ASP A 21 -8.21 25.11 -20.76
N PHE A 22 -8.11 24.45 -19.61
CA PHE A 22 -7.47 23.13 -19.52
C PHE A 22 -8.31 22.03 -20.21
N THR A 23 -9.64 22.11 -20.11
CA THR A 23 -10.57 21.08 -20.61
C THR A 23 -10.93 21.28 -22.10
N GLU A 24 -11.16 22.53 -22.51
CA GLU A 24 -11.59 22.91 -23.87
C GLU A 24 -10.44 23.47 -24.73
N GLY A 25 -9.33 23.90 -24.11
CA GLY A 25 -8.27 24.62 -24.81
C GLY A 25 -7.59 23.76 -25.87
N LYS A 26 -7.55 24.28 -27.10
CA LYS A 26 -6.77 23.75 -28.23
C LYS A 26 -5.28 24.01 -28.01
N THR A 27 -4.65 23.31 -27.08
CA THR A 27 -3.27 22.89 -27.34
C THR A 27 -3.33 21.69 -28.29
N GLU A 28 -2.26 21.39 -29.04
CA GLU A 28 -2.24 20.20 -29.91
C GLU A 28 -2.56 18.89 -29.14
N ASP A 29 -2.53 18.92 -27.80
CA ASP A 29 -2.50 17.75 -26.92
C ASP A 29 -3.61 17.67 -25.83
N THR A 30 -4.51 18.66 -25.67
CA THR A 30 -5.49 18.69 -24.55
C THR A 30 -6.93 19.09 -24.89
N GLY A 31 -7.22 19.50 -26.13
CA GLY A 31 -8.54 20.05 -26.46
C GLY A 31 -9.62 18.97 -26.64
N GLU A 32 -10.59 18.91 -25.73
CA GLU A 32 -11.77 18.05 -25.91
C GLU A 32 -12.79 18.69 -26.85
N THR A 33 -13.31 17.90 -27.79
CA THR A 33 -14.43 18.32 -28.65
C THR A 33 -15.72 17.70 -28.13
N PHE A 34 -16.51 18.50 -27.41
CA PHE A 34 -17.78 18.08 -26.79
C PHE A 34 -18.91 17.96 -27.81
N ASN A 35 -19.86 17.06 -27.53
CA ASN A 35 -21.07 16.89 -28.33
C ASN A 35 -22.06 18.06 -28.12
N ASP A 36 -22.90 18.34 -29.13
CA ASP A 36 -23.86 19.45 -29.12
C ASP A 36 -24.98 19.31 -28.07
N ASP A 37 -25.21 18.10 -27.57
CA ASP A 37 -26.17 17.77 -26.51
C ASP A 37 -25.59 17.89 -25.09
N VAL A 38 -24.33 18.34 -24.96
CA VAL A 38 -23.63 18.42 -23.67
C VAL A 38 -23.52 19.87 -23.20
N ILE A 39 -24.08 20.13 -22.03
CA ILE A 39 -23.89 21.38 -21.30
C ILE A 39 -22.73 21.18 -20.31
N ARG A 40 -21.79 22.11 -20.28
CA ARG A 40 -20.64 22.08 -19.37
C ARG A 40 -20.72 23.25 -18.41
N VAL A 41 -20.46 23.00 -17.14
CA VAL A 41 -20.40 24.03 -16.11
C VAL A 41 -19.07 23.90 -15.36
N TYR A 42 -18.22 24.90 -15.50
CA TYR A 42 -16.92 24.97 -14.85
C TYR A 42 -17.02 25.84 -13.60
N PHE A 43 -16.57 25.33 -12.44
CA PHE A 43 -16.65 26.05 -11.16
C PHE A 43 -15.28 26.56 -10.71
N ASN A 44 -15.26 27.72 -10.06
CA ASN A 44 -14.12 28.14 -9.26
C ASN A 44 -13.78 27.10 -8.18
N GLY A 45 -12.53 27.12 -7.71
CA GLY A 45 -12.09 26.29 -6.59
C GLY A 45 -12.77 26.65 -5.26
N CYS A 46 -12.68 25.72 -4.30
CA CYS A 46 -13.38 25.77 -3.01
C CYS A 46 -13.15 27.04 -2.16
N GLN A 47 -12.09 27.80 -2.44
CA GLN A 47 -11.80 29.07 -1.78
C GLN A 47 -12.82 30.18 -2.08
N ASP A 48 -13.58 30.06 -3.17
CA ASP A 48 -14.59 31.02 -3.57
C ASP A 48 -15.81 30.94 -2.63
N LYS A 49 -16.34 32.11 -2.25
CA LYS A 49 -17.47 32.21 -1.33
C LYS A 49 -18.79 31.67 -1.84
N HIS A 50 -18.95 31.61 -3.16
CA HIS A 50 -20.12 31.00 -3.79
C HIS A 50 -19.98 29.48 -3.89
N ILE A 51 -18.78 28.93 -3.65
CA ILE A 51 -18.50 27.49 -3.73
C ILE A 51 -18.41 26.87 -2.33
N GLY A 52 -17.65 27.47 -1.41
CA GLY A 52 -17.52 26.96 -0.04
C GLY A 52 -16.66 27.82 0.89
N GLY A 53 -16.00 28.87 0.38
CA GLY A 53 -15.13 29.72 1.17
C GLY A 53 -15.88 30.74 2.04
N HIS A 54 -15.52 30.86 3.31
CA HIS A 54 -16.10 31.92 4.16
C HIS A 54 -15.32 33.24 4.07
N SER A 55 -14.03 33.17 3.71
CA SER A 55 -13.13 34.29 3.42
C SER A 55 -11.95 33.79 2.59
N LYS A 56 -11.16 34.68 1.96
CA LYS A 56 -9.99 34.26 1.16
C LYS A 56 -8.99 33.40 1.94
N LEU A 57 -8.82 33.58 3.25
CA LEU A 57 -7.87 32.77 4.03
C LEU A 57 -8.53 31.49 4.59
N LYS A 58 -9.76 31.59 5.08
CA LYS A 58 -10.48 30.42 5.65
C LYS A 58 -10.95 29.45 4.57
N GLY A 59 -11.38 29.91 3.40
CA GLY A 59 -11.78 29.04 2.28
C GLY A 59 -10.64 28.20 1.71
N TYR A 60 -9.38 28.58 1.96
CA TYR A 60 -8.20 27.77 1.61
C TYR A 60 -7.90 26.68 2.63
N LEU A 61 -8.45 26.74 3.84
CA LEU A 61 -8.12 25.81 4.92
C LEU A 61 -9.31 24.93 5.29
N ASP A 62 -10.51 25.50 5.30
CA ASP A 62 -11.74 24.87 5.79
C ASP A 62 -12.97 25.38 5.02
N PRO A 63 -13.13 24.95 3.75
CA PRO A 63 -14.30 25.30 2.96
C PRO A 63 -15.51 24.43 3.35
N ASN A 64 -16.72 24.98 3.25
CA ASN A 64 -17.96 24.21 3.39
C ASN A 64 -18.52 23.83 2.02
N LEU A 65 -18.25 22.60 1.58
CA LEU A 65 -18.67 22.11 0.26
C LEU A 65 -20.18 21.85 0.16
N ASP A 66 -20.93 21.88 1.26
CA ASP A 66 -22.40 21.87 1.22
C ASP A 66 -22.97 23.11 0.52
N VAL A 67 -22.22 24.22 0.48
CA VAL A 67 -22.64 25.46 -0.18
C VAL A 67 -22.80 25.24 -1.68
N VAL A 68 -21.78 24.74 -2.37
CA VAL A 68 -21.87 24.43 -3.82
C VAL A 68 -22.88 23.34 -4.09
N ALA A 69 -22.88 22.27 -3.29
CA ALA A 69 -23.77 21.13 -3.48
C ALA A 69 -25.25 21.52 -3.41
N ASN A 70 -25.64 22.27 -2.37
CA ASN A 70 -27.03 22.71 -2.20
C ASN A 70 -27.45 23.72 -3.27
N LYS A 71 -26.56 24.62 -3.68
CA LYS A 71 -26.85 25.58 -4.75
C LYS A 71 -27.04 24.91 -6.11
N VAL A 72 -26.23 23.90 -6.43
CA VAL A 72 -26.43 23.07 -7.62
C VAL A 72 -27.78 22.36 -7.52
N ARG A 73 -28.09 21.72 -6.38
CA ARG A 73 -29.38 21.04 -6.17
C ARG A 73 -30.58 21.96 -6.31
N HIS A 74 -30.51 23.20 -5.83
CA HIS A 74 -31.61 24.19 -5.95
C HIS A 74 -31.93 24.56 -7.40
N ALA A 75 -30.98 24.41 -8.33
CA ALA A 75 -31.22 24.67 -9.74
C ALA A 75 -31.98 23.53 -10.45
N PHE A 76 -32.16 22.37 -9.80
CA PHE A 76 -32.90 21.23 -10.35
C PHE A 76 -34.36 21.19 -9.89
N SER A 77 -35.28 20.79 -10.77
CA SER A 77 -36.69 20.52 -10.42
C SER A 77 -36.82 19.30 -9.50
N LYS A 78 -38.02 19.14 -8.92
CA LYS A 78 -38.45 17.96 -8.14
C LYS A 78 -39.58 17.19 -8.81
N ASP A 79 -39.88 17.54 -10.05
CA ASP A 79 -41.03 17.02 -10.79
C ASP A 79 -40.65 15.71 -11.51
N ASP A 80 -41.65 15.04 -12.09
CA ASP A 80 -41.49 13.76 -12.79
C ASP A 80 -40.43 13.81 -13.92
N VAL A 81 -40.21 15.00 -14.49
CA VAL A 81 -39.12 15.27 -15.43
C VAL A 81 -38.08 16.13 -14.74
N VAL A 82 -36.86 15.60 -14.61
CA VAL A 82 -35.74 16.33 -14.03
C VAL A 82 -35.26 17.39 -15.02
N THR A 83 -35.34 18.65 -14.60
CA THR A 83 -34.90 19.81 -15.38
C THR A 83 -33.90 20.63 -14.59
N LEU A 84 -32.97 21.27 -15.29
CA LEU A 84 -31.99 22.21 -14.73
C LEU A 84 -32.31 23.63 -15.21
N ASN A 85 -32.43 24.56 -14.26
CA ASN A 85 -32.59 25.99 -14.53
C ASN A 85 -31.21 26.69 -14.56
N LEU A 86 -30.75 27.04 -15.76
CA LEU A 86 -29.47 27.71 -15.99
C LEU A 86 -29.46 29.16 -15.48
N VAL A 87 -30.63 29.83 -15.45
CA VAL A 87 -30.76 31.18 -14.90
C VAL A 87 -30.57 31.17 -13.39
N ASP A 88 -31.18 30.21 -12.69
CA ASP A 88 -31.01 30.05 -11.25
C ASP A 88 -29.57 29.68 -10.91
N LEU A 89 -28.94 28.78 -11.67
CA LEU A 89 -27.53 28.45 -11.53
C LEU A 89 -26.65 29.70 -11.66
N LYS A 90 -26.86 30.51 -12.71
CA LYS A 90 -26.10 31.74 -12.94
C LYS A 90 -26.36 32.80 -11.86
N LYS A 91 -27.57 32.86 -11.31
CA LYS A 91 -27.93 33.75 -10.20
C LYS A 91 -27.23 33.35 -8.90
N GLU A 92 -27.15 32.05 -8.60
CA GLU A 92 -26.54 31.54 -7.37
C GLU A 92 -25.01 31.69 -7.34
N PHE A 93 -24.37 31.51 -8.49
CA PHE A 93 -22.91 31.45 -8.62
C PHE A 93 -22.28 32.68 -9.28
N GLY A 94 -23.01 33.45 -10.09
CA GLY A 94 -22.48 34.63 -10.77
C GLY A 94 -21.22 34.32 -11.58
N SER A 95 -20.14 35.08 -11.33
CA SER A 95 -18.84 34.90 -11.98
C SER A 95 -18.04 33.69 -11.48
N SER A 96 -18.56 32.94 -10.50
CA SER A 96 -17.89 31.76 -9.96
C SER A 96 -18.09 30.52 -10.82
N ILE A 97 -18.89 30.60 -11.88
CA ILE A 97 -19.06 29.57 -12.89
C ILE A 97 -18.91 30.10 -14.31
N ILE A 98 -18.60 29.20 -15.24
CA ILE A 98 -18.74 29.40 -16.69
C ILE A 98 -19.63 28.28 -17.22
N ILE A 99 -20.61 28.62 -18.07
CA ILE A 99 -21.52 27.66 -18.71
C ILE A 99 -21.24 27.65 -20.21
N GLU A 100 -21.06 26.47 -20.80
CA GLU A 100 -20.84 26.27 -22.24
C GLU A 100 -21.82 25.21 -22.81
N PRO A 101 -22.33 25.39 -24.05
CA PRO A 101 -22.06 26.52 -24.95
C PRO A 101 -22.75 27.82 -24.48
N LYS A 102 -22.17 28.98 -24.80
CA LYS A 102 -22.75 30.29 -24.44
C LYS A 102 -24.07 30.63 -25.15
N GLU A 103 -24.31 30.06 -26.32
CA GLU A 103 -25.46 30.35 -27.17
C GLU A 103 -26.26 29.07 -27.46
N GLY A 104 -27.55 29.23 -27.76
CA GLY A 104 -28.43 28.11 -28.14
C GLY A 104 -28.98 27.28 -26.98
N LEU A 105 -28.78 27.71 -25.73
CA LEU A 105 -29.37 27.08 -24.54
C LEU A 105 -30.68 27.76 -24.16
N THR A 106 -31.69 26.96 -23.81
CA THR A 106 -32.91 27.43 -23.14
C THR A 106 -32.64 27.64 -21.66
N ASP A 107 -33.41 28.52 -21.01
CA ASP A 107 -33.26 28.82 -19.57
C ASP A 107 -33.46 27.57 -18.69
N VAL A 108 -34.37 26.70 -19.10
CA VAL A 108 -34.66 25.41 -18.46
C VAL A 108 -34.39 24.30 -19.47
N VAL A 109 -33.66 23.27 -19.05
CA VAL A 109 -33.28 22.12 -19.88
C VAL A 109 -33.64 20.82 -19.18
N GLU A 110 -34.18 19.86 -19.93
CA GLU A 110 -34.38 18.49 -19.43
C GLU A 110 -33.04 17.74 -19.38
N VAL A 111 -32.79 17.06 -18.26
CA VAL A 111 -31.50 16.39 -17.98
C VAL A 111 -31.74 14.92 -17.71
N ASP A 112 -31.06 14.06 -18.47
CA ASP A 112 -31.14 12.60 -18.37
C ASP A 112 -29.84 11.95 -17.88
N ASP A 113 -28.70 12.66 -17.92
CA ASP A 113 -27.41 12.17 -17.44
C ASP A 113 -26.58 13.28 -16.81
N ILE A 114 -26.08 13.02 -15.60
CA ILE A 114 -25.25 13.96 -14.84
C ILE A 114 -23.85 13.38 -14.70
N THR A 115 -22.83 14.11 -15.17
CA THR A 115 -21.42 13.77 -14.95
C THR A 115 -20.75 14.80 -14.05
N LEU A 116 -20.07 14.32 -13.01
CA LEU A 116 -19.32 15.13 -12.05
C LEU A 116 -17.82 14.85 -12.19
N ASN A 117 -17.03 15.87 -12.49
CA ASN A 117 -15.57 15.76 -12.56
C ASN A 117 -14.91 16.76 -11.59
N GLY A 118 -13.82 16.38 -10.95
CA GLY A 118 -13.08 17.34 -10.13
C GLY A 118 -11.66 16.88 -9.80
N PHE A 119 -10.87 17.85 -9.34
CA PHE A 119 -9.49 17.64 -8.86
C PHE A 119 -9.31 18.14 -7.42
N SER A 120 -8.54 17.45 -6.58
CA SER A 120 -8.22 17.91 -5.22
C SER A 120 -9.48 18.10 -4.35
N ARG A 121 -9.69 19.27 -3.76
CA ARG A 121 -10.95 19.61 -3.06
C ARG A 121 -12.15 19.73 -3.99
N GLY A 122 -11.92 20.00 -5.28
CA GLY A 122 -12.97 19.92 -6.30
C GLY A 122 -13.45 18.49 -6.50
N ALA A 123 -12.55 17.50 -6.41
CA ALA A 123 -12.94 16.09 -6.41
C ALA A 123 -13.78 15.72 -5.17
N VAL A 124 -13.56 16.35 -4.00
CA VAL A 124 -14.45 16.15 -2.84
C VAL A 124 -15.80 16.88 -3.03
N ALA A 125 -15.82 17.97 -3.81
CA ALA A 125 -17.06 18.66 -4.16
C ALA A 125 -17.95 17.81 -5.09
N THR A 126 -17.39 16.90 -5.89
CA THR A 126 -18.21 15.93 -6.64
C THR A 126 -18.98 15.02 -5.69
N PHE A 127 -18.35 14.55 -4.61
CA PHE A 127 -19.01 13.70 -3.59
C PHE A 127 -20.12 14.46 -2.87
N ALA A 128 -19.84 15.70 -2.43
CA ALA A 128 -20.84 16.54 -1.79
C ALA A 128 -22.04 16.82 -2.71
N THR A 129 -21.76 17.11 -3.99
CA THR A 129 -22.80 17.37 -5.00
C THR A 129 -23.60 16.11 -5.31
N ALA A 130 -22.96 14.95 -5.48
CA ALA A 130 -23.65 13.67 -5.68
C ALA A 130 -24.64 13.38 -4.53
N ARG A 131 -24.21 13.58 -3.28
CA ARG A 131 -25.09 13.45 -2.11
C ARG A 131 -26.28 14.41 -2.15
N ALA A 132 -26.06 15.66 -2.54
CA ALA A 132 -27.14 16.64 -2.62
C ALA A 132 -28.12 16.35 -3.77
N LEU A 133 -27.69 15.62 -4.80
CA LEU A 133 -28.50 15.24 -5.96
C LEU A 133 -29.10 13.83 -5.84
N ASP A 134 -28.92 13.11 -4.73
CA ASP A 134 -29.40 11.73 -4.57
C ASP A 134 -30.93 11.59 -4.64
N ASP A 135 -31.66 12.67 -4.39
CA ASP A 135 -33.13 12.68 -4.53
C ASP A 135 -33.61 12.81 -5.98
N LEU A 136 -32.70 12.93 -6.96
CA LEU A 136 -33.03 12.92 -8.38
C LEU A 136 -33.02 11.49 -8.93
N ASP A 137 -34.04 11.14 -9.71
CA ASP A 137 -34.10 9.89 -10.48
C ASP A 137 -33.28 9.97 -11.78
N THR A 138 -32.10 10.60 -11.72
CA THR A 138 -31.21 10.82 -12.86
C THR A 138 -29.86 10.17 -12.57
N PRO A 139 -29.32 9.33 -13.47
CA PRO A 139 -28.04 8.67 -13.25
C PRO A 139 -26.89 9.69 -13.13
N ILE A 140 -26.03 9.46 -12.14
CA ILE A 140 -24.82 10.22 -11.87
C ILE A 140 -23.60 9.36 -12.18
N SER A 141 -22.69 9.89 -12.99
CA SER A 141 -21.33 9.36 -13.17
C SER A 141 -20.31 10.30 -12.57
N LEU A 142 -19.34 9.80 -11.80
CA LEU A 142 -18.28 10.64 -11.25
C LEU A 142 -16.87 10.18 -11.63
N LEU A 143 -16.00 11.17 -11.83
CA LEU A 143 -14.55 11.00 -11.93
C LEU A 143 -13.86 12.01 -11.00
N ALA A 144 -13.24 11.50 -9.94
CA ALA A 144 -12.56 12.30 -8.92
C ALA A 144 -11.05 12.07 -8.99
N GLU A 145 -10.30 13.10 -9.41
CA GLU A 145 -8.83 13.06 -9.43
C GLU A 145 -8.24 13.62 -8.13
N ASP A 146 -7.39 12.83 -7.50
CA ASP A 146 -6.64 13.19 -6.30
C ASP A 146 -7.52 13.84 -5.19
N PRO A 147 -8.67 13.25 -4.82
CA PRO A 147 -9.60 13.78 -3.82
C PRO A 147 -8.94 14.03 -2.47
N VAL A 148 -8.84 15.30 -2.07
CA VAL A 148 -8.23 15.74 -0.82
C VAL A 148 -9.27 16.51 0.00
N PRO A 149 -9.70 16.03 1.19
CA PRO A 149 -10.63 16.76 2.05
C PRO A 149 -9.98 17.96 2.74
N GLY A 150 -8.65 18.02 2.82
CA GLY A 150 -7.95 19.18 3.38
C GLY A 150 -8.01 19.26 4.90
N ASN A 151 -8.41 18.20 5.60
CA ASN A 151 -8.37 18.13 7.05
C ASN A 151 -7.07 17.49 7.53
N ASP A 152 -6.54 17.94 8.67
CA ASP A 152 -5.42 17.24 9.30
C ASP A 152 -5.91 15.95 9.97
N ARG A 153 -4.96 15.09 10.32
CA ARG A 153 -5.25 13.76 10.86
C ARG A 153 -6.15 13.78 12.10
N GLU A 154 -5.94 14.74 13.00
CA GLU A 154 -6.67 14.81 14.28
C GLU A 154 -8.11 15.28 14.05
N ASN A 155 -8.36 16.06 13.00
CA ASN A 155 -9.66 16.61 12.68
C ASN A 155 -10.41 15.83 11.58
N THR A 156 -9.74 14.89 10.90
CA THR A 156 -10.31 14.13 9.76
C THR A 156 -11.62 13.40 10.11
N TYR A 157 -11.78 12.93 11.34
CA TYR A 157 -12.94 12.13 11.76
C TYR A 157 -13.95 12.91 12.59
N LYS A 158 -13.77 14.23 12.71
CA LYS A 158 -14.79 15.08 13.33
C LYS A 158 -16.00 15.15 12.41
N HIS A 159 -17.20 15.13 12.99
CA HIS A 159 -18.47 15.09 12.25
C HIS A 159 -18.57 16.22 11.20
N ASP A 160 -18.02 17.39 11.48
CA ASP A 160 -18.07 18.56 10.60
C ASP A 160 -17.00 18.58 9.51
N SER A 161 -16.02 17.67 9.55
CA SER A 161 -14.95 17.59 8.56
C SER A 161 -15.46 17.20 7.16
N LEU A 162 -14.73 17.61 6.12
CA LEU A 162 -15.09 17.27 4.74
C LEU A 162 -14.95 15.77 4.46
N TYR A 163 -14.02 15.10 5.13
CA TYR A 163 -13.92 13.65 5.05
C TYR A 163 -15.19 13.00 5.64
N ALA A 164 -15.54 13.28 6.90
CA ALA A 164 -16.67 12.63 7.57
C ALA A 164 -18.02 12.86 6.85
N LYS A 165 -18.21 14.03 6.23
CA LYS A 165 -19.42 14.35 5.48
C LYS A 165 -19.56 13.63 4.13
N ASN A 166 -18.44 13.23 3.52
CA ASN A 166 -18.41 12.83 2.11
C ASN A 166 -17.76 11.47 1.86
N PHE A 167 -17.30 10.76 2.90
CA PHE A 167 -16.70 9.44 2.71
C PHE A 167 -17.74 8.34 2.47
N ASP A 168 -18.95 8.47 3.00
CA ASP A 168 -20.00 7.45 2.82
C ASP A 168 -21.05 7.92 1.82
N LEU A 169 -20.99 7.37 0.62
CA LEU A 169 -21.98 7.56 -0.45
C LEU A 169 -22.77 6.28 -0.69
N SER A 170 -22.75 5.31 0.23
CA SER A 170 -23.44 4.03 0.04
C SER A 170 -24.96 4.15 0.07
N HIS A 171 -25.48 5.23 0.63
CA HIS A 171 -26.90 5.57 0.56
C HIS A 171 -27.31 6.13 -0.80
N CYS A 172 -26.37 6.67 -1.59
CA CYS A 172 -26.69 7.31 -2.85
C CYS A 172 -26.97 6.27 -3.94
N ARG A 173 -28.22 6.19 -4.40
CA ARG A 173 -28.65 5.11 -5.33
C ARG A 173 -28.51 5.47 -6.80
N ASN A 174 -28.53 6.77 -7.10
CA ASN A 174 -28.45 7.26 -8.47
C ASN A 174 -27.00 7.37 -8.98
N ILE A 175 -25.98 7.10 -8.16
CA ILE A 175 -24.59 6.98 -8.61
C ILE A 175 -24.43 5.66 -9.38
N ALA A 176 -24.55 5.75 -10.70
CA ALA A 176 -24.41 4.62 -11.61
C ALA A 176 -22.95 4.19 -11.79
N ARG A 177 -22.02 5.15 -11.84
CA ARG A 177 -20.59 4.91 -12.04
C ARG A 177 -19.71 5.83 -11.21
N GLY A 178 -18.71 5.28 -10.52
CA GLY A 178 -17.83 6.05 -9.64
C GLY A 178 -16.34 5.72 -9.80
N GLU A 179 -15.58 6.63 -10.38
CA GLU A 179 -14.15 6.43 -10.62
C GLU A 179 -13.27 7.40 -9.85
N ILE A 180 -12.27 6.88 -9.15
CA ILE A 180 -11.36 7.66 -8.32
C ILE A 180 -9.93 7.46 -8.82
N LEU A 181 -9.19 8.54 -9.08
CA LEU A 181 -7.75 8.51 -9.35
C LEU A 181 -7.01 8.96 -8.10
N LEU A 182 -6.12 8.13 -7.57
CA LEU A 182 -5.32 8.40 -6.37
C LEU A 182 -3.84 8.52 -6.73
N GLY A 183 -3.24 9.67 -6.51
CA GLY A 183 -1.82 9.89 -6.70
C GLY A 183 -0.96 9.22 -5.62
N THR A 184 0.08 8.46 -5.99
CA THR A 184 0.97 7.77 -5.04
C THR A 184 2.09 8.68 -4.49
N TYR A 185 1.76 9.78 -3.82
CA TYR A 185 2.72 10.84 -3.44
C TYR A 185 3.87 10.38 -2.55
N SER A 186 5.01 11.08 -2.57
CA SER A 186 6.05 10.90 -1.55
C SER A 186 5.59 11.45 -0.20
N LYS A 187 5.79 10.67 0.87
CA LYS A 187 5.58 11.10 2.26
C LYS A 187 6.60 12.15 2.74
N HIS A 188 7.59 12.54 1.93
CA HIS A 188 8.62 13.53 2.25
C HIS A 188 8.45 14.85 1.50
N ASN A 189 7.31 15.08 0.84
CA ASN A 189 7.01 16.38 0.23
C ASN A 189 7.13 17.50 1.27
N LYS A 190 7.85 18.56 0.91
CA LYS A 190 8.12 19.68 1.82
C LYS A 190 6.84 20.47 2.08
N GLY A 191 6.59 20.83 3.35
CA GLY A 191 5.55 21.79 3.73
C GLY A 191 4.26 21.15 4.27
N TRP A 192 3.14 21.80 3.96
CA TRP A 192 1.80 21.55 4.52
C TRP A 192 1.10 20.34 3.88
N GLU A 193 1.50 19.91 2.68
CA GLU A 193 0.89 18.81 1.93
C GLU A 193 0.87 17.48 2.71
N ASN A 194 1.94 17.18 3.45
CA ASN A 194 2.01 15.97 4.26
C ASN A 194 1.00 15.91 5.42
N LYS A 195 0.57 17.08 5.90
CA LYS A 195 -0.42 17.21 6.98
C LYS A 195 -1.85 17.25 6.44
N TRP A 196 -2.08 17.91 5.31
CA TRP A 196 -3.43 18.27 4.85
C TRP A 196 -3.85 17.61 3.52
N PHE A 197 -2.93 17.03 2.74
CA PHE A 197 -3.21 16.45 1.41
C PHE A 197 -3.28 14.93 1.40
N ARG A 198 -3.75 14.34 2.51
CA ARG A 198 -4.10 12.92 2.52
C ARG A 198 -5.34 12.75 1.66
N GLN A 199 -5.31 11.83 0.71
CA GLN A 199 -6.42 11.62 -0.20
C GLN A 199 -7.48 10.69 0.41
N MET A 200 -8.71 10.74 -0.09
CA MET A 200 -9.83 9.89 0.32
C MET A 200 -10.50 9.24 -0.89
N ALA A 201 -11.11 8.06 -0.73
CA ALA A 201 -12.05 7.54 -1.71
C ALA A 201 -13.35 7.23 -0.97
N PRO A 202 -14.52 7.56 -1.54
CA PRO A 202 -15.79 7.31 -0.88
C PRO A 202 -16.15 5.82 -0.97
N LYS A 203 -16.94 5.36 0.00
CA LYS A 203 -17.66 4.10 -0.06
C LYS A 203 -18.90 4.31 -0.93
N PHE A 204 -19.00 3.58 -2.04
CA PHE A 204 -20.17 3.61 -2.92
C PHE A 204 -21.23 2.57 -2.51
N ASN A 205 -22.41 2.68 -3.13
CA ASN A 205 -23.42 1.64 -3.07
C ASN A 205 -22.90 0.37 -3.77
N THR A 206 -23.38 -0.80 -3.36
CA THR A 206 -22.97 -2.09 -3.92
C THR A 206 -23.37 -2.28 -5.38
N ILE A 207 -24.37 -1.54 -5.86
CA ILE A 207 -24.82 -1.56 -7.26
C ILE A 207 -24.04 -0.59 -8.16
N THR A 208 -23.23 0.30 -7.58
CA THR A 208 -22.44 1.28 -8.35
C THR A 208 -21.27 0.60 -9.05
N ASP A 209 -21.12 0.83 -10.35
CA ASP A 209 -19.91 0.47 -11.10
C ASP A 209 -18.74 1.35 -10.64
N SER A 210 -17.93 0.86 -9.71
CA SER A 210 -16.90 1.68 -9.04
C SER A 210 -15.48 1.16 -9.23
N HIS A 211 -14.56 2.09 -9.48
CA HIS A 211 -13.13 1.80 -9.68
C HIS A 211 -12.25 2.82 -8.95
N ILE A 212 -11.18 2.34 -8.33
CA ILE A 212 -10.17 3.19 -7.73
C ILE A 212 -8.84 2.87 -8.41
N PHE A 213 -8.22 3.87 -9.03
CA PHE A 213 -6.96 3.73 -9.73
C PHE A 213 -5.84 4.47 -9.01
N MET A 214 -4.63 3.91 -9.03
CA MET A 214 -3.41 4.56 -8.57
C MET A 214 -2.64 5.16 -9.73
N VAL A 215 -2.19 6.39 -9.55
CA VAL A 215 -1.42 7.14 -10.52
C VAL A 215 -0.05 7.48 -9.93
N PRO A 216 1.07 7.08 -10.58
CA PRO A 216 2.41 7.42 -10.13
C PRO A 216 2.69 8.93 -10.18
N LYS A 217 2.54 9.61 -9.04
CA LYS A 217 2.81 11.05 -8.85
C LYS A 217 3.70 11.21 -7.62
N LYS A 218 4.78 11.99 -7.70
CA LYS A 218 5.64 12.41 -6.59
C LYS A 218 4.94 13.42 -5.69
N MET A 219 4.16 14.34 -6.27
CA MET A 219 3.46 15.41 -5.53
C MET A 219 2.05 15.67 -6.08
N HIS A 220 1.22 16.32 -5.26
CA HIS A 220 -0.22 16.49 -5.52
C HIS A 220 -0.55 17.20 -6.84
N VAL A 221 0.20 18.26 -7.15
CA VAL A 221 0.00 19.07 -8.36
C VAL A 221 0.89 18.65 -9.53
N GLU A 222 1.58 17.50 -9.46
CA GLU A 222 2.36 17.01 -10.59
C GLU A 222 1.43 16.65 -11.74
N PHE A 223 1.68 17.18 -12.93
CA PHE A 223 0.98 16.75 -14.13
C PHE A 223 1.29 15.28 -14.42
N ASN A 224 0.25 14.47 -14.65
CA ASN A 224 0.40 13.08 -15.05
C ASN A 224 -0.41 12.81 -16.32
N ARG A 225 0.30 12.46 -17.39
CA ARG A 225 -0.26 12.26 -18.72
C ARG A 225 -1.22 11.07 -18.79
N ARG A 226 -0.97 9.97 -18.06
CA ARG A 226 -1.91 8.84 -17.98
C ARG A 226 -3.20 9.23 -17.31
N ALA A 227 -3.15 10.02 -16.24
CA ALA A 227 -4.36 10.55 -15.59
C ALA A 227 -5.16 11.43 -16.56
N THR A 228 -4.51 12.35 -17.28
CA THR A 228 -5.19 13.19 -18.29
C THR A 228 -5.80 12.38 -19.43
N THR A 229 -5.07 11.41 -19.97
CA THR A 229 -5.55 10.51 -21.04
C THR A 229 -6.74 9.68 -20.57
N TYR A 230 -6.69 9.23 -19.31
CA TYR A 230 -7.77 8.48 -18.70
C TYR A 230 -9.02 9.34 -18.50
N THR A 231 -8.87 10.57 -18.00
CA THR A 231 -9.97 11.53 -17.89
C THR A 231 -10.63 11.79 -19.25
N SER A 232 -9.84 11.98 -20.30
CA SER A 232 -10.36 12.10 -21.68
C SER A 232 -11.13 10.85 -22.11
N SER A 233 -10.57 9.66 -21.90
CA SER A 233 -11.22 8.38 -22.22
C SER A 233 -12.54 8.20 -21.47
N PHE A 234 -12.59 8.63 -20.20
CA PHE A 234 -13.81 8.62 -19.41
C PHE A 234 -14.89 9.52 -20.03
N LEU A 235 -14.56 10.78 -20.35
CA LEU A 235 -15.50 11.71 -21.00
C LEU A 235 -16.01 11.18 -22.35
N TYR A 236 -15.13 10.59 -23.15
CA TYR A 236 -15.47 9.96 -24.43
C TYR A 236 -16.39 8.75 -24.25
N ASN A 237 -16.09 7.84 -23.33
CA ASN A 237 -16.89 6.64 -23.07
C ASN A 237 -18.29 6.96 -22.51
N ARG A 238 -18.45 8.14 -21.88
CA ARG A 238 -19.75 8.68 -21.47
C ARG A 238 -20.53 9.35 -22.62
N GLY A 239 -19.92 9.44 -23.80
CA GLY A 239 -20.46 10.14 -24.95
C GLY A 239 -20.65 11.64 -24.66
N LEU A 240 -19.72 12.24 -23.90
CA LEU A 240 -19.67 13.68 -23.68
C LEU A 240 -18.79 14.36 -24.75
N THR A 241 -17.79 13.65 -25.25
CA THR A 241 -16.89 14.12 -26.31
C THR A 241 -16.98 13.22 -27.54
N THR A 242 -16.59 13.77 -28.69
CA THR A 242 -16.55 13.07 -29.98
C THR A 242 -15.29 12.24 -30.18
N THR A 243 -14.22 12.58 -29.45
CA THR A 243 -12.90 11.95 -29.56
C THR A 243 -12.30 11.77 -28.18
N SER A 244 -11.51 10.71 -28.01
CA SER A 244 -10.61 10.57 -26.86
C SER A 244 -9.20 10.96 -27.28
N LEU A 245 -8.44 11.59 -26.37
CA LEU A 245 -7.04 11.93 -26.58
C LEU A 245 -6.20 10.66 -26.81
N ALA A 246 -5.51 10.60 -27.95
CA ALA A 246 -4.60 9.51 -28.29
C ALA A 246 -3.15 9.85 -27.88
N TRP A 247 -2.87 9.95 -26.58
CA TRP A 247 -1.51 10.20 -26.11
C TRP A 247 -0.59 8.98 -26.32
N ARG A 248 0.64 9.23 -26.80
CA ARG A 248 1.74 8.26 -26.71
C ARG A 248 2.29 8.27 -25.29
N GLU A 249 1.81 7.36 -24.46
CA GLU A 249 2.27 7.12 -23.07
C GLU A 249 3.69 6.53 -22.97
N GLU A 250 4.40 6.42 -24.11
CA GLU A 250 5.74 5.82 -24.25
C GLU A 250 6.80 6.50 -23.35
N ASN A 251 6.59 7.77 -22.99
CA ASN A 251 7.49 8.57 -22.15
C ASN A 251 7.07 8.63 -20.67
N ASP A 252 5.94 8.04 -20.28
CA ASP A 252 5.52 8.05 -18.88
C ASP A 252 6.30 7.04 -18.05
N ARG A 253 6.51 7.37 -16.77
CA ARG A 253 7.22 6.51 -15.81
C ARG A 253 6.60 5.11 -15.80
N ALA A 254 7.44 4.11 -16.07
CA ALA A 254 7.06 2.71 -15.98
C ALA A 254 7.09 2.16 -14.55
N TYR A 255 7.71 2.86 -13.59
CA TYR A 255 7.82 2.41 -12.19
C TYR A 255 6.95 3.28 -11.27
N VAL A 256 6.68 2.75 -10.07
CA VAL A 256 5.79 3.35 -9.07
C VAL A 256 6.61 3.93 -7.93
N ILE A 257 6.12 4.98 -7.27
CA ILE A 257 6.74 5.44 -6.02
C ILE A 257 6.81 4.26 -5.04
N PRO A 258 7.97 3.94 -4.43
CA PRO A 258 8.11 2.79 -3.55
C PRO A 258 7.04 2.77 -2.46
N LYS A 259 6.44 1.62 -2.14
CA LYS A 259 5.42 1.50 -1.07
C LYS A 259 5.92 2.05 0.25
N VAL A 260 7.22 1.88 0.53
CA VAL A 260 7.89 2.43 1.71
C VAL A 260 7.96 3.97 1.73
N GLU A 261 7.86 4.62 0.58
CA GLU A 261 7.94 6.07 0.36
C GLU A 261 6.57 6.73 0.20
N GLN A 262 5.53 5.97 -0.17
CA GLN A 262 4.20 6.50 -0.46
C GLN A 262 3.52 7.14 0.77
N GLN A 263 2.94 8.33 0.57
CA GLN A 263 1.96 8.91 1.47
C GLN A 263 0.69 8.06 1.40
N LYS A 264 0.32 7.49 2.53
CA LYS A 264 -0.87 6.65 2.63
C LYS A 264 -2.13 7.50 2.70
N PHE A 265 -3.20 7.02 2.06
CA PHE A 265 -4.53 7.64 2.02
C PHE A 265 -5.20 7.66 3.40
N HIS A 266 -6.29 8.41 3.55
CA HIS A 266 -7.17 8.32 4.72
C HIS A 266 -7.74 6.89 4.87
N PHE A 267 -8.01 6.46 6.10
CA PHE A 267 -8.75 5.22 6.36
C PHE A 267 -10.11 5.31 5.63
N GLY A 268 -10.67 4.21 5.12
CA GLY A 268 -12.00 4.22 4.50
C GLY A 268 -12.03 4.16 2.96
N VAL A 269 -10.88 4.11 2.28
CA VAL A 269 -10.80 3.72 0.85
C VAL A 269 -11.26 2.27 0.75
N VAL A 270 -12.56 2.05 0.57
CA VAL A 270 -13.16 0.73 0.36
C VAL A 270 -13.23 0.50 -1.14
N GLY A 271 -12.38 -0.40 -1.60
CA GLY A 271 -12.30 -0.77 -3.00
C GLY A 271 -10.87 -1.06 -3.42
N ARG A 272 -10.75 -1.81 -4.51
CA ARG A 272 -9.50 -2.29 -5.07
C ARG A 272 -8.78 -1.12 -5.72
N ALA A 273 -7.73 -0.60 -5.09
CA ALA A 273 -6.83 0.34 -5.75
C ALA A 273 -5.99 -0.43 -6.78
N GLU A 274 -6.23 -0.18 -8.06
CA GLU A 274 -5.57 -0.84 -9.19
C GLU A 274 -4.69 0.15 -9.96
N TYR A 275 -3.72 -0.34 -10.74
CA TYR A 275 -3.11 0.54 -11.74
C TYR A 275 -4.07 0.79 -12.91
N LEU A 276 -3.94 1.95 -13.55
CA LEU A 276 -4.67 2.25 -14.78
C LEU A 276 -4.47 1.14 -15.83
N PRO A 277 -5.51 0.74 -16.60
CA PRO A 277 -5.38 -0.29 -17.63
C PRO A 277 -4.27 0.00 -18.65
N SER A 278 -4.08 1.27 -19.02
CA SER A 278 -3.01 1.69 -19.93
C SER A 278 -1.61 1.45 -19.35
N TYR A 279 -1.45 1.62 -18.03
CA TYR A 279 -0.23 1.26 -17.31
C TYR A 279 0.06 -0.24 -17.36
N LYS A 280 -0.97 -1.09 -17.19
CA LYS A 280 -0.84 -2.55 -17.31
C LYS A 280 -0.38 -2.97 -18.71
N MET A 281 -0.99 -2.37 -19.73
CA MET A 281 -0.65 -2.63 -21.13
C MET A 281 0.76 -2.17 -21.50
N SER A 282 1.21 -1.03 -20.96
CA SER A 282 2.57 -0.51 -21.17
C SER A 282 3.65 -1.47 -20.65
N VAL A 283 3.46 -2.01 -19.43
CA VAL A 283 4.37 -3.02 -18.87
C VAL A 283 4.37 -4.29 -19.71
N LEU A 284 3.18 -4.80 -20.09
CA LEU A 284 3.09 -6.02 -20.89
C LEU A 284 3.73 -5.85 -22.26
N ARG A 285 3.53 -4.71 -22.92
CA ARG A 285 4.17 -4.38 -24.20
C ARG A 285 5.69 -4.31 -24.06
N SER A 286 6.17 -3.61 -23.03
CA SER A 286 7.60 -3.47 -22.75
C SER A 286 8.26 -4.81 -22.41
N LEU A 287 7.54 -5.71 -21.73
CA LEU A 287 8.00 -7.06 -21.46
C LEU A 287 8.04 -7.91 -22.72
N LYS A 288 6.95 -7.90 -23.52
CA LYS A 288 6.88 -8.66 -24.78
C LYS A 288 8.02 -8.27 -25.73
N SER A 289 8.45 -7.00 -25.76
CA SER A 289 9.58 -6.56 -26.58
C SER A 289 10.95 -7.03 -26.09
N GLN A 290 11.08 -7.59 -24.89
CA GLN A 290 12.33 -8.20 -24.39
C GLN A 290 12.50 -9.65 -24.85
N TYR A 291 11.44 -10.28 -25.36
CA TYR A 291 11.50 -11.64 -25.88
C TYR A 291 11.67 -11.59 -27.40
N ASP A 292 12.43 -12.55 -27.93
CA ASP A 292 12.47 -12.81 -29.37
C ASP A 292 11.03 -13.05 -29.87
N PRO A 293 10.61 -12.49 -31.02
CA PRO A 293 9.30 -12.76 -31.61
C PRO A 293 8.95 -14.25 -31.74
N GLU A 294 9.93 -15.14 -31.84
CA GLU A 294 9.76 -16.60 -31.90
C GLU A 294 9.65 -17.25 -30.51
N ILE A 295 10.06 -16.55 -29.44
CA ILE A 295 9.97 -17.01 -28.05
C ILE A 295 8.72 -16.42 -27.40
N PHE A 296 7.79 -17.30 -27.03
CA PHE A 296 6.56 -16.89 -26.36
C PHE A 296 6.85 -16.23 -24.99
N CYS A 297 6.45 -14.96 -24.83
CA CYS A 297 6.44 -14.30 -23.52
C CYS A 297 5.55 -15.11 -22.55
N PRO A 298 6.06 -15.55 -21.40
CA PRO A 298 5.34 -16.46 -20.51
C PRO A 298 4.12 -15.82 -19.81
N ILE A 299 3.89 -14.52 -20.03
CA ILE A 299 2.78 -13.74 -19.47
C ILE A 299 1.86 -13.31 -20.60
N GLY A 300 0.62 -13.81 -20.57
CA GLY A 300 -0.46 -13.41 -21.47
C GLY A 300 -1.23 -12.17 -20.99
N GLU A 301 -2.31 -11.84 -21.68
CA GLU A 301 -3.24 -10.79 -21.25
C GLU A 301 -4.16 -11.31 -20.14
N GLY A 302 -4.30 -10.54 -19.04
CA GLY A 302 -5.15 -10.88 -17.89
C GLY A 302 -4.40 -11.42 -16.66
N SER A 303 -4.65 -10.79 -15.50
CA SER A 303 -4.39 -11.22 -14.11
C SER A 303 -2.97 -11.56 -13.63
N LYS A 304 -1.91 -11.38 -14.41
CA LYS A 304 -0.52 -11.63 -13.99
C LYS A 304 0.38 -10.40 -14.08
N PHE A 305 -0.14 -9.19 -13.90
CA PHE A 305 0.66 -7.97 -14.05
C PHE A 305 1.86 -7.90 -13.09
N LYS A 306 1.73 -8.29 -11.81
CA LYS A 306 2.89 -8.33 -10.88
C LYS A 306 3.99 -9.27 -11.37
N TRP A 307 3.61 -10.36 -12.04
CA TRP A 307 4.58 -11.27 -12.65
C TRP A 307 5.27 -10.58 -13.83
N GLY A 308 4.48 -9.88 -14.65
CA GLY A 308 4.99 -9.06 -15.74
C GLY A 308 5.95 -7.96 -15.26
N GLN A 309 5.62 -7.25 -14.18
CA GLN A 309 6.48 -6.25 -13.56
C GLN A 309 7.79 -6.86 -13.05
N ALA A 310 7.72 -7.97 -12.30
CA ALA A 310 8.92 -8.64 -11.80
C ALA A 310 9.82 -9.13 -12.94
N LEU A 311 9.26 -9.74 -13.99
CA LEU A 311 10.03 -10.18 -15.16
C LEU A 311 10.62 -9.00 -15.93
N LEU A 312 9.88 -7.90 -16.10
CA LEU A 312 10.38 -6.71 -16.77
C LEU A 312 11.54 -6.08 -15.97
N ALA A 313 11.43 -6.04 -14.64
CA ALA A 313 12.51 -5.58 -13.77
C ALA A 313 13.76 -6.47 -13.91
N LEU A 314 13.58 -7.79 -13.98
CA LEU A 314 14.71 -8.72 -14.21
C LEU A 314 15.36 -8.51 -15.59
N HIS A 315 14.56 -8.28 -16.64
CA HIS A 315 15.08 -8.00 -18.00
C HIS A 315 15.83 -6.67 -18.08
N ASN A 316 15.34 -5.64 -17.38
CA ASN A 316 15.97 -4.33 -17.36
C ASN A 316 17.23 -4.27 -16.49
N ALA A 317 17.39 -5.22 -15.58
CA ALA A 317 18.54 -5.30 -14.69
C ALA A 317 19.74 -5.97 -15.37
N THR A 318 20.94 -5.47 -15.08
CA THR A 318 22.17 -6.12 -15.53
C THR A 318 22.46 -7.32 -14.64
N MET A 319 22.47 -8.54 -15.17
CA MET A 319 22.87 -9.76 -14.45
C MET A 319 23.41 -10.82 -15.40
N ASP A 320 24.09 -11.84 -14.87
CA ASP A 320 24.49 -13.00 -15.66
C ASP A 320 23.29 -13.90 -16.00
N GLU A 321 23.45 -14.70 -17.05
CA GLU A 321 22.40 -15.56 -17.60
C GLU A 321 21.90 -16.60 -16.58
N GLU A 322 22.80 -17.13 -15.74
CA GLU A 322 22.45 -18.11 -14.72
C GLU A 322 21.53 -17.49 -13.65
N THR A 323 21.92 -16.32 -13.12
CA THR A 323 21.12 -15.53 -12.18
C THR A 323 19.75 -15.21 -12.78
N PHE A 324 19.70 -14.71 -14.01
CA PHE A 324 18.44 -14.41 -14.69
C PHE A 324 17.55 -15.66 -14.82
N LYS A 325 18.10 -16.80 -15.24
CA LYS A 325 17.38 -18.06 -15.41
C LYS A 325 16.81 -18.59 -14.09
N ILE A 326 17.55 -18.46 -12.99
CA ILE A 326 17.09 -18.88 -11.65
C ILE A 326 15.90 -18.00 -11.23
N LEU A 327 16.06 -16.68 -11.29
CA LEU A 327 15.06 -15.74 -10.80
C LEU A 327 13.80 -15.71 -11.68
N SER A 328 13.95 -15.70 -13.00
CA SER A 328 12.79 -15.71 -13.92
C SER A 328 11.94 -16.97 -13.75
N LYS A 329 12.56 -18.15 -13.61
CA LYS A 329 11.84 -19.40 -13.30
C LYS A 329 11.14 -19.34 -11.95
N ALA A 330 11.80 -18.76 -10.94
CA ALA A 330 11.23 -18.62 -9.59
C ALA A 330 10.04 -17.65 -9.57
N VAL A 331 10.13 -16.53 -10.28
CA VAL A 331 9.06 -15.54 -10.46
C VAL A 331 7.82 -16.15 -11.11
N LEU A 332 7.98 -17.15 -11.97
CA LEU A 332 6.87 -17.84 -12.64
C LEU A 332 6.22 -18.95 -11.78
N LYS A 333 6.74 -19.26 -10.59
CA LYS A 333 6.14 -20.28 -9.71
C LYS A 333 4.97 -19.68 -8.92
N ASN A 334 3.82 -20.36 -8.93
CA ASN A 334 2.68 -20.01 -8.08
C ASN A 334 2.84 -20.64 -6.67
N THR A 335 3.86 -20.17 -5.93
CA THR A 335 4.13 -20.58 -4.55
C THR A 335 4.33 -19.36 -3.67
N ASP A 336 4.19 -19.49 -2.35
CA ASP A 336 4.44 -18.40 -1.40
C ASP A 336 5.85 -17.80 -1.54
N LYS A 337 6.83 -18.66 -1.77
CA LYS A 337 8.22 -18.26 -2.05
C LYS A 337 8.32 -17.42 -3.33
N GLY A 338 7.62 -17.83 -4.40
CA GLY A 338 7.57 -17.09 -5.67
C GLY A 338 6.85 -15.75 -5.54
N LYS A 339 5.75 -15.72 -4.77
CA LYS A 339 4.98 -14.51 -4.44
C LYS A 339 5.81 -13.49 -3.66
N GLY A 340 6.52 -13.95 -2.62
CA GLY A 340 7.43 -13.11 -1.87
C GLY A 340 8.60 -12.57 -2.69
N LEU A 341 9.14 -13.39 -3.62
CA LEU A 341 10.17 -12.95 -4.56
C LEU A 341 9.65 -11.87 -5.52
N ARG A 342 8.48 -12.05 -6.12
CA ARG A 342 7.85 -11.05 -7.00
C ARG A 342 7.70 -9.70 -6.29
N GLU A 343 7.15 -9.72 -5.08
CA GLU A 343 6.97 -8.52 -4.27
C GLU A 343 8.31 -7.82 -3.95
N PHE A 344 9.35 -8.58 -3.60
CA PHE A 344 10.68 -8.02 -3.40
C PHE A 344 11.23 -7.36 -4.67
N ILE A 345 11.20 -8.06 -5.81
CA ILE A 345 11.78 -7.55 -7.07
C ILE A 345 11.09 -6.26 -7.49
N VAL A 346 9.74 -6.23 -7.45
CA VAL A 346 8.96 -5.05 -7.86
C VAL A 346 9.23 -3.85 -6.95
N GLU A 347 9.27 -4.05 -5.63
CA GLU A 347 9.54 -2.97 -4.68
C GLU A 347 11.01 -2.51 -4.76
N PHE A 348 11.96 -3.43 -4.92
CA PHE A 348 13.38 -3.08 -5.05
C PHE A 348 13.67 -2.31 -6.34
N ASP A 349 13.12 -2.74 -7.50
CA ASP A 349 13.25 -1.97 -8.75
C ASP A 349 12.63 -0.57 -8.59
N SER A 350 11.44 -0.48 -7.97
CA SER A 350 10.81 0.82 -7.69
C SER A 350 11.72 1.73 -6.84
N ILE A 351 12.38 1.19 -5.81
CA ILE A 351 13.34 1.93 -4.97
C ILE A 351 14.53 2.39 -5.79
N VAL A 352 15.09 1.51 -6.62
CA VAL A 352 16.24 1.79 -7.49
C VAL A 352 15.90 2.92 -8.46
N GLN A 353 14.78 2.82 -9.20
CA GLN A 353 14.37 3.84 -10.15
C GLN A 353 14.04 5.17 -9.47
N TYR A 354 13.32 5.14 -8.34
CA TYR A 354 13.03 6.33 -7.55
C TYR A 354 14.29 7.03 -7.03
N SER A 355 15.30 6.24 -6.63
CA SER A 355 16.59 6.76 -6.17
C SER A 355 17.39 7.37 -7.33
N LYS A 356 17.39 6.74 -8.52
CA LYS A 356 18.04 7.28 -9.73
C LYS A 356 17.51 8.67 -10.08
N GLU A 357 16.22 8.94 -9.87
CA GLU A 357 15.61 10.24 -10.17
C GLU A 357 15.94 11.36 -9.17
N GLN A 358 16.62 11.06 -8.06
CA GLN A 358 17.00 12.11 -7.11
C GLN A 358 18.10 13.02 -7.68
N SER A 359 18.85 12.56 -8.69
CA SER A 359 19.94 13.31 -9.31
C SER A 359 20.16 12.94 -10.77
N THR A 360 20.85 13.79 -11.52
CA THR A 360 21.33 13.40 -12.86
C THR A 360 22.51 12.44 -12.73
N LEU A 361 22.39 11.24 -13.30
CA LEU A 361 23.44 10.22 -13.24
C LEU A 361 24.39 10.29 -14.44
N LYS A 362 25.68 10.47 -14.16
CA LYS A 362 26.78 10.30 -15.12
C LYS A 362 26.95 8.83 -15.50
N ALA A 363 27.67 8.56 -16.59
CA ALA A 363 27.93 7.19 -17.06
C ALA A 363 28.53 6.29 -15.97
N ASP A 364 29.48 6.80 -15.19
CA ASP A 364 30.12 6.05 -14.10
C ASP A 364 29.11 5.70 -13.00
N HIS A 365 28.26 6.65 -12.60
CA HIS A 365 27.20 6.39 -11.62
C HIS A 365 26.22 5.32 -12.12
N ARG A 366 25.88 5.34 -13.41
CA ARG A 366 25.01 4.31 -14.02
C ARG A 366 25.66 2.93 -13.99
N ARG A 367 26.97 2.85 -14.25
CA ARG A 367 27.74 1.60 -14.12
C ARG A 367 27.75 1.09 -12.68
N THR A 368 27.97 1.97 -11.71
CA THR A 368 27.90 1.62 -10.28
C THR A 368 26.52 1.10 -9.89
N MET A 369 25.44 1.77 -10.33
CA MET A 369 24.07 1.30 -10.09
C MET A 369 23.82 -0.08 -10.70
N ALA A 370 24.24 -0.30 -11.96
CA ALA A 370 24.08 -1.58 -12.63
C ALA A 370 24.84 -2.72 -11.90
N GLU A 371 26.07 -2.46 -11.43
CA GLU A 371 26.84 -3.44 -10.67
C GLU A 371 26.22 -3.72 -9.28
N LEU A 372 25.67 -2.69 -8.63
CA LEU A 372 24.91 -2.85 -7.38
C LEU A 372 23.67 -3.74 -7.59
N GLU A 373 22.88 -3.48 -8.64
CA GLU A 373 21.71 -4.27 -9.01
C GLU A 373 22.10 -5.72 -9.30
N LYS A 374 23.12 -5.94 -10.13
CA LYS A 374 23.68 -7.25 -10.44
C LYS A 374 24.04 -8.05 -9.19
N ASN A 375 24.82 -7.45 -8.29
CA ASN A 375 25.26 -8.12 -7.07
C ASN A 375 24.09 -8.41 -6.14
N THR A 376 23.09 -7.53 -6.08
CA THR A 376 21.88 -7.74 -5.28
C THR A 376 21.07 -8.93 -5.83
N TYR A 377 20.83 -8.99 -7.15
CA TYR A 377 20.11 -10.12 -7.74
C TYR A 377 20.85 -11.45 -7.62
N LYS A 378 22.19 -11.44 -7.70
CA LYS A 378 22.99 -12.62 -7.43
C LYS A 378 22.81 -13.13 -6.00
N LEU A 379 22.89 -12.24 -5.00
CA LEU A 379 22.65 -12.59 -3.59
C LEU A 379 21.25 -13.20 -3.40
N ILE A 380 20.24 -12.65 -4.06
CA ILE A 380 18.86 -13.17 -4.01
C ILE A 380 18.79 -14.54 -4.68
N ALA A 381 19.40 -14.73 -5.85
CA ALA A 381 19.39 -16.01 -6.56
C ALA A 381 20.05 -17.12 -5.73
N ASP A 382 21.17 -16.81 -5.08
CA ASP A 382 21.86 -17.76 -4.19
C ASP A 382 21.03 -18.09 -2.95
N PHE A 383 20.44 -17.07 -2.31
CA PHE A 383 19.51 -17.28 -1.20
C PHE A 383 18.29 -18.10 -1.60
N TYR A 384 17.79 -17.92 -2.83
CA TYR A 384 16.61 -18.62 -3.31
C TYR A 384 16.85 -20.12 -3.55
N LYS A 385 18.12 -20.56 -3.66
CA LYS A 385 18.48 -21.98 -3.71
C LYS A 385 18.26 -22.69 -2.37
N LEU A 386 18.19 -21.95 -1.26
CA LEU A 386 17.94 -22.51 0.07
C LEU A 386 16.48 -22.93 0.21
N GLU A 387 16.20 -24.18 0.57
CA GLU A 387 14.82 -24.65 0.78
C GLU A 387 14.18 -24.01 2.01
N ASN A 388 14.88 -24.03 3.15
CA ASN A 388 14.41 -23.53 4.44
C ASN A 388 15.49 -22.65 5.11
N PRO A 389 15.69 -21.40 4.65
CA PRO A 389 16.73 -20.53 5.19
C PRO A 389 16.50 -20.25 6.67
N SER A 390 17.53 -20.50 7.48
CA SER A 390 17.63 -20.15 8.90
C SER A 390 17.51 -18.64 9.09
N LEU A 391 17.27 -18.23 10.34
CA LEU A 391 17.27 -16.82 10.69
C LEU A 391 18.61 -16.15 10.34
N LYS A 392 19.71 -16.82 10.67
CA LYS A 392 21.06 -16.31 10.43
C LYS A 392 21.30 -16.09 8.94
N GLU A 393 20.83 -16.97 8.08
CA GLU A 393 20.94 -16.83 6.61
C GLU A 393 20.10 -15.66 6.09
N LYS A 394 18.90 -15.45 6.64
CA LYS A 394 18.05 -14.29 6.31
C LYS A 394 18.72 -12.97 6.73
N GLU A 395 19.26 -12.91 7.95
CA GLU A 395 19.99 -11.75 8.46
C GLU A 395 21.28 -11.49 7.65
N ALA A 396 22.00 -12.56 7.29
CA ALA A 396 23.19 -12.47 6.44
C ALA A 396 22.86 -11.94 5.05
N LEU A 397 21.75 -12.38 4.42
CA LEU A 397 21.28 -11.81 3.16
C LEU A 397 21.03 -10.31 3.28
N ALA A 398 20.26 -9.89 4.30
CA ALA A 398 19.95 -8.48 4.50
C ALA A 398 21.22 -7.64 4.71
N GLN A 399 22.17 -8.13 5.50
CA GLN A 399 23.46 -7.49 5.72
C GLN A 399 24.32 -7.43 4.46
N ALA A 400 24.32 -8.49 3.64
CA ALA A 400 25.05 -8.52 2.38
C ALA A 400 24.50 -7.49 1.38
N ILE A 401 23.18 -7.36 1.27
CA ILE A 401 22.53 -6.33 0.43
C ILE A 401 22.90 -4.92 0.94
N GLN A 402 22.83 -4.69 2.26
CA GLN A 402 23.22 -3.39 2.84
C GLN A 402 24.70 -3.06 2.68
N SER A 403 25.56 -4.08 2.73
CA SER A 403 26.99 -3.94 2.49
C SER A 403 27.26 -3.57 1.02
N ASN A 404 26.59 -4.24 0.09
CA ASN A 404 26.65 -3.94 -1.35
C ASN A 404 26.24 -2.48 -1.63
N ILE A 405 25.15 -2.00 -1.02
CA ILE A 405 24.76 -0.59 -1.12
C ILE A 405 25.84 0.33 -0.53
N SER A 406 26.37 -0.01 0.64
CA SER A 406 27.39 0.81 1.32
C SER A 406 28.69 0.97 0.52
N LEU A 407 29.07 -0.03 -0.29
CA LEU A 407 30.22 0.06 -1.20
C LEU A 407 30.03 1.15 -2.26
N SER A 408 28.80 1.36 -2.73
CA SER A 408 28.48 2.38 -3.74
C SER A 408 28.54 3.83 -3.25
N LYS A 409 28.69 4.07 -1.93
CA LYS A 409 28.61 5.41 -1.31
C LYS A 409 29.53 6.44 -1.94
N ARG A 410 30.74 6.04 -2.33
CA ARG A 410 31.76 6.95 -2.88
C ARG A 410 31.50 7.30 -4.34
N ASP A 411 30.79 6.44 -5.05
CA ASP A 411 30.66 6.48 -6.51
C ASP A 411 29.27 6.92 -6.97
N LEU A 412 28.32 7.06 -6.03
CA LEU A 412 26.99 7.59 -6.28
C LEU A 412 26.84 9.00 -5.70
N PRO A 413 26.02 9.86 -6.34
CA PRO A 413 25.58 11.10 -5.71
C PRO A 413 24.96 10.86 -4.34
N SER A 414 25.26 11.72 -3.35
CA SER A 414 24.82 11.53 -1.97
C SER A 414 23.31 11.37 -1.83
N ASN A 415 22.52 12.21 -2.52
CA ASN A 415 21.06 12.13 -2.54
C ASN A 415 20.51 10.81 -3.11
N VAL A 416 21.18 10.22 -4.10
CA VAL A 416 20.81 8.92 -4.68
C VAL A 416 21.16 7.81 -3.70
N TYR A 417 22.38 7.81 -3.17
CA TYR A 417 22.84 6.81 -2.20
C TYR A 417 22.02 6.84 -0.90
N ASP A 418 21.80 8.02 -0.33
CA ASP A 418 21.09 8.19 0.94
C ASP A 418 19.65 7.67 0.80
N LYS A 419 18.99 7.97 -0.33
CA LYS A 419 17.63 7.49 -0.60
C LYS A 419 17.60 5.98 -0.84
N LEU A 420 18.53 5.43 -1.63
CA LEU A 420 18.63 3.99 -1.88
C LEU A 420 18.85 3.21 -0.57
N LYS A 421 19.77 3.69 0.27
CA LYS A 421 20.08 3.07 1.57
C LYS A 421 18.90 3.13 2.53
N GLU A 422 18.29 4.31 2.68
CA GLU A 422 17.13 4.50 3.55
C GLU A 422 16.01 3.53 3.17
N LEU A 423 15.57 3.57 1.91
CA LEU A 423 14.40 2.80 1.48
C LEU A 423 14.66 1.30 1.46
N THR A 424 15.85 0.86 1.05
CA THR A 424 16.18 -0.58 1.07
C THR A 424 16.31 -1.11 2.50
N THR A 425 16.74 -0.29 3.46
CA THR A 425 16.75 -0.68 4.88
C THR A 425 15.33 -0.97 5.36
N ILE A 426 14.38 -0.10 5.02
CA ILE A 426 12.97 -0.28 5.38
C ILE A 426 12.40 -1.54 4.69
N LEU A 427 12.71 -1.72 3.39
CA LEU A 427 12.30 -2.91 2.64
C LEU A 427 12.75 -4.19 3.35
N LEU A 428 14.04 -4.32 3.68
CA LEU A 428 14.59 -5.55 4.25
C LEU A 428 14.03 -5.90 5.64
N VAL A 429 13.57 -4.92 6.41
CA VAL A 429 12.93 -5.14 7.72
C VAL A 429 11.51 -5.66 7.58
N GLU A 430 10.80 -5.31 6.51
CA GLU A 430 9.37 -5.60 6.35
C GLU A 430 9.07 -6.60 5.21
N ASN A 431 10.08 -7.03 4.45
CA ASN A 431 9.86 -7.84 3.25
C ASN A 431 9.66 -9.33 3.55
N THR A 432 8.80 -9.93 2.73
CA THR A 432 8.42 -11.33 2.78
C THR A 432 9.52 -12.35 2.50
N LEU A 433 10.64 -11.96 1.87
CA LEU A 433 11.82 -12.83 1.74
C LEU A 433 12.47 -13.09 3.11
N VAL A 434 12.42 -12.11 4.01
CA VAL A 434 12.93 -12.22 5.39
C VAL A 434 11.81 -12.73 6.33
N HIS A 435 10.55 -12.40 6.00
CA HIS A 435 9.36 -12.70 6.79
C HIS A 435 8.30 -13.47 5.99
N SER A 436 8.53 -14.76 5.74
CA SER A 436 7.67 -15.58 4.87
C SER A 436 6.22 -15.69 5.34
N HIS A 437 5.95 -15.56 6.65
CA HIS A 437 4.60 -15.55 7.20
C HIS A 437 3.77 -14.34 6.75
N LEU A 438 4.41 -13.25 6.30
CA LEU A 438 3.73 -12.08 5.76
C LEU A 438 3.22 -12.28 4.33
N VAL A 439 3.63 -13.36 3.65
CA VAL A 439 3.20 -13.64 2.27
C VAL A 439 1.68 -13.78 2.16
N LYS A 440 1.02 -14.30 3.18
CA LYS A 440 -0.46 -14.41 3.22
C LYS A 440 -1.16 -13.05 3.15
N PHE A 441 -0.50 -11.97 3.54
CA PHE A 441 -1.01 -10.60 3.47
C PHE A 441 -0.62 -9.89 2.16
N ILE A 442 0.31 -10.43 1.36
CA ILE A 442 0.51 -9.92 0.01
C ILE A 442 -0.72 -10.25 -0.80
N ASP A 443 -1.24 -9.25 -1.50
CA ASP A 443 -2.17 -9.46 -2.57
C ASP A 443 -1.45 -9.40 -3.92
N GLU A 444 -1.63 -10.45 -4.74
CA GLU A 444 -0.98 -10.57 -6.05
C GLU A 444 -1.84 -10.09 -7.20
N ASN A 445 -3.12 -9.84 -6.97
CA ASN A 445 -4.07 -9.40 -7.99
C ASN A 445 -3.88 -7.92 -8.35
N GLU A 446 -2.66 -7.39 -8.19
CA GLU A 446 -2.29 -6.00 -8.52
C GLU A 446 -2.89 -4.97 -7.58
N THR A 447 -3.64 -5.47 -6.61
CA THR A 447 -4.50 -4.71 -5.75
C THR A 447 -3.86 -4.52 -4.37
N PHE A 448 -4.21 -3.42 -3.72
CA PHE A 448 -4.48 -3.52 -2.29
C PHE A 448 -5.87 -4.16 -2.21
N SER A 449 -5.95 -5.49 -2.17
CA SER A 449 -7.23 -6.19 -2.14
C SER A 449 -7.99 -5.80 -0.88
N ALA A 450 -9.08 -5.07 -1.11
CA ALA A 450 -10.22 -5.03 -0.21
C ALA A 450 -11.14 -6.25 -0.39
N ASN A 451 -10.68 -7.41 -0.90
CA ASN A 451 -11.51 -8.64 -0.84
C ASN A 451 -11.74 -9.14 0.59
N LEU A 452 -11.11 -8.50 1.58
CA LEU A 452 -11.42 -8.66 3.00
C LEU A 452 -12.42 -7.63 3.52
N LEU A 453 -13.00 -6.82 2.63
CA LEU A 453 -14.17 -5.98 2.89
C LEU A 453 -15.17 -6.27 1.77
N THR A 454 -15.65 -7.51 1.68
CA THR A 454 -16.91 -7.79 0.99
C THR A 454 -17.95 -6.77 1.46
N ALA A 455 -18.85 -6.36 0.57
CA ALA A 455 -19.87 -5.33 0.82
C ALA A 455 -20.67 -5.47 2.13
N ASP A 456 -20.67 -6.65 2.75
CA ASP A 456 -21.32 -6.96 4.02
C ASP A 456 -20.40 -6.82 5.26
N GLN A 457 -19.14 -6.41 5.11
CA GLN A 457 -18.29 -6.02 6.23
C GLN A 457 -18.19 -4.50 6.32
N PRO A 458 -18.45 -3.92 7.51
CA PRO A 458 -18.45 -2.48 7.68
C PRO A 458 -17.07 -1.89 7.32
N ALA A 459 -17.11 -0.93 6.41
CA ALA A 459 -15.99 -0.19 5.85
C ALA A 459 -15.10 0.40 6.94
N LEU A 460 -13.81 0.03 7.06
CA LEU A 460 -12.61 0.70 7.67
C LEU A 460 -12.72 1.78 8.80
N ASP A 461 -13.88 2.41 9.03
CA ASP A 461 -14.62 2.66 10.29
C ASP A 461 -15.47 1.46 10.78
N GLY A 462 -15.40 0.31 10.11
CA GLY A 462 -15.89 -0.93 10.67
C GLY A 462 -15.04 -1.22 11.88
N ALA A 463 -15.70 -1.52 13.00
CA ALA A 463 -15.05 -2.11 14.14
C ALA A 463 -14.16 -3.24 13.60
N VAL A 464 -12.85 -3.16 13.85
CA VAL A 464 -12.01 -4.36 13.74
C VAL A 464 -12.68 -5.37 14.64
N THR A 465 -13.10 -6.49 14.10
CA THR A 465 -13.84 -7.49 14.89
C THR A 465 -12.93 -8.59 15.39
N ASN A 466 -11.76 -8.75 14.77
CA ASN A 466 -10.82 -9.83 15.05
C ASN A 466 -9.36 -9.46 14.71
N ALA A 467 -8.43 -10.33 15.12
CA ALA A 467 -7.00 -10.13 14.92
C ALA A 467 -6.54 -10.21 13.46
N GLU A 468 -7.24 -10.94 12.60
CA GLU A 468 -6.89 -11.07 11.18
C GLU A 468 -7.13 -9.74 10.44
N GLU A 469 -8.31 -9.15 10.61
CA GLU A 469 -8.66 -7.83 10.10
C GLU A 469 -7.66 -6.77 10.59
N LEU A 470 -7.29 -6.81 11.88
CA LEU A 470 -6.28 -5.91 12.45
C LEU A 470 -4.92 -6.08 11.77
N SER A 471 -4.47 -7.31 11.59
CA SER A 471 -3.15 -7.62 11.03
C SER A 471 -3.04 -7.16 9.58
N GLN A 472 -4.09 -7.35 8.79
CA GLN A 472 -4.15 -6.87 7.41
C GLN A 472 -4.15 -5.34 7.36
N LYS A 473 -4.96 -4.70 8.22
CA LYS A 473 -5.00 -3.22 8.36
C LYS A 473 -3.60 -2.68 8.72
N LEU A 474 -2.88 -3.35 9.60
CA LEU A 474 -1.50 -2.99 9.99
C LEU A 474 -0.50 -3.24 8.85
N PHE A 475 -0.58 -4.36 8.12
CA PHE A 475 0.30 -4.69 7.00
C PHE A 475 0.30 -3.62 5.91
N HIS A 476 -0.89 -3.17 5.49
CA HIS A 476 -1.03 -2.16 4.42
C HIS A 476 -0.78 -0.72 4.88
N SER A 477 -0.69 -0.50 6.19
CA SER A 477 -0.48 0.81 6.80
C SER A 477 0.99 1.23 6.82
N SER A 478 1.24 2.53 6.71
CA SER A 478 2.56 3.11 7.02
C SER A 478 2.91 2.93 8.50
N VAL A 479 4.21 3.00 8.84
CA VAL A 479 4.70 3.00 10.24
C VAL A 479 3.91 3.98 11.12
N ARG A 480 3.69 5.21 10.64
CA ARG A 480 2.93 6.24 11.38
C ARG A 480 1.44 5.91 11.53
N GLN A 481 0.85 5.16 10.60
CA GLN A 481 -0.54 4.71 10.70
C GLN A 481 -0.68 3.57 11.69
N ARG A 482 0.22 2.59 11.65
CA ARG A 482 0.26 1.46 12.58
C ARG A 482 0.22 1.92 14.03
N THR A 483 0.96 2.98 14.39
CA THR A 483 0.91 3.55 15.75
C THR A 483 -0.49 4.01 16.18
N VAL A 484 -1.23 4.68 15.30
CA VAL A 484 -2.57 5.19 15.66
C VAL A 484 -3.62 4.10 15.64
N ILE A 485 -3.54 3.16 14.69
CA ILE A 485 -4.40 1.98 14.68
C ILE A 485 -4.22 1.23 16.00
N PHE A 486 -2.98 1.03 16.44
CA PHE A 486 -2.70 0.43 17.73
C PHE A 486 -3.37 1.18 18.88
N GLU A 487 -3.23 2.51 18.97
CA GLU A 487 -3.87 3.28 20.06
C GLU A 487 -5.40 3.25 20.01
N GLN A 488 -6.00 3.20 18.82
CA GLN A 488 -7.45 3.10 18.63
C GLN A 488 -7.99 1.74 19.11
N GLU A 489 -7.34 0.66 18.69
CA GLU A 489 -7.79 -0.71 18.93
C GLU A 489 -7.27 -1.28 20.27
N LYS A 490 -6.42 -0.53 20.98
CA LYS A 490 -5.71 -0.98 22.19
C LYS A 490 -6.61 -1.65 23.23
N LYS A 491 -7.79 -1.07 23.46
CA LYS A 491 -8.74 -1.57 24.48
C LYS A 491 -9.39 -2.90 24.08
N SER A 492 -9.47 -3.18 22.79
CA SER A 492 -10.11 -4.38 22.24
C SER A 492 -9.09 -5.49 21.92
N LEU A 493 -7.79 -5.24 22.05
CA LEU A 493 -6.74 -6.25 21.81
C LEU A 493 -6.91 -7.52 22.67
N GLY A 494 -7.45 -7.38 23.88
CA GLY A 494 -7.76 -8.53 24.75
C GLY A 494 -8.80 -9.47 24.14
N GLU A 495 -9.77 -8.93 23.42
CA GLU A 495 -10.83 -9.68 22.75
C GLU A 495 -10.35 -10.23 21.40
N PHE A 496 -9.55 -9.46 20.66
CA PHE A 496 -9.06 -9.87 19.34
C PHE A 496 -8.02 -10.98 19.41
N ILE A 497 -7.12 -10.92 20.39
CA ILE A 497 -6.00 -11.86 20.50
C ILE A 497 -6.50 -13.09 21.26
N THR A 498 -7.00 -14.09 20.54
CA THR A 498 -7.55 -15.30 21.15
C THR A 498 -6.48 -16.38 21.35
N ASN A 499 -5.42 -16.37 20.54
CA ASN A 499 -4.37 -17.37 20.52
C ASN A 499 -2.99 -16.77 20.16
N ALA A 500 -1.94 -17.59 20.17
CA ALA A 500 -0.57 -17.15 19.87
C ALA A 500 -0.36 -16.75 18.40
N ALA A 501 -1.12 -17.31 17.46
CA ALA A 501 -1.03 -16.93 16.05
C ALA A 501 -1.61 -15.52 15.80
N ASP A 502 -2.70 -15.15 16.48
CA ASP A 502 -3.24 -13.79 16.49
C ASP A 502 -2.19 -12.80 17.00
N LEU A 503 -1.57 -13.13 18.14
CA LEU A 503 -0.50 -12.35 18.73
C LEU A 503 0.67 -12.21 17.75
N ALA A 504 1.08 -13.29 17.08
CA ALA A 504 2.17 -13.29 16.11
C ALA A 504 1.91 -12.33 14.93
N ASN A 505 0.70 -12.42 14.37
CA ASN A 505 0.31 -11.63 13.22
C ASN A 505 0.29 -10.14 13.56
N ILE A 506 -0.26 -9.76 14.73
CA ILE A 506 -0.31 -8.36 15.17
C ILE A 506 1.10 -7.87 15.56
N ALA A 507 1.83 -8.64 16.36
CA ALA A 507 3.14 -8.27 16.88
C ALA A 507 4.19 -8.00 15.79
N SER A 508 4.05 -8.65 14.63
CA SER A 508 4.91 -8.43 13.46
C SER A 508 4.92 -6.97 12.97
N PHE A 509 3.92 -6.17 13.33
CA PHE A 509 3.76 -4.77 12.90
C PHE A 509 3.93 -3.73 14.01
N LEU A 510 4.17 -4.20 15.25
CA LEU A 510 4.28 -3.33 16.41
C LEU A 510 5.72 -2.84 16.60
N THR A 511 5.86 -1.74 17.32
CA THR A 511 7.16 -1.37 17.90
C THR A 511 7.47 -2.23 19.13
N PRO A 512 8.74 -2.34 19.56
CA PRO A 512 9.08 -3.08 20.78
C PRO A 512 8.31 -2.58 22.02
N LYS A 513 8.10 -1.27 22.11
CA LYS A 513 7.30 -0.67 23.18
C LYS A 513 5.85 -1.18 23.17
N GLN A 514 5.20 -1.12 22.00
CA GLN A 514 3.83 -1.57 21.84
C GLN A 514 3.68 -3.07 22.07
N LEU A 515 4.62 -3.90 21.59
CA LEU A 515 4.62 -5.33 21.87
C LEU A 515 4.61 -5.62 23.38
N LYS A 516 5.42 -4.90 24.15
CA LYS A 516 5.44 -5.06 25.61
C LYS A 516 4.06 -4.75 26.22
N GLU A 517 3.42 -3.66 25.78
CA GLU A 517 2.07 -3.31 26.23
C GLU A 517 1.04 -4.37 25.85
N VAL A 518 1.13 -4.98 24.66
CA VAL A 518 0.23 -6.09 24.26
C VAL A 518 0.40 -7.31 25.16
N LEU A 519 1.63 -7.68 25.50
CA LEU A 519 1.88 -8.83 26.38
C LEU A 519 1.37 -8.58 27.81
N GLU A 520 1.36 -7.33 28.27
CA GLU A 520 0.74 -6.93 29.55
C GLU A 520 -0.80 -7.01 29.49
N ILE A 521 -1.40 -6.70 28.33
CA ILE A 521 -2.86 -6.79 28.13
C ILE A 521 -3.33 -8.24 28.00
N ASN A 522 -2.66 -9.04 27.17
CA ASN A 522 -3.12 -10.38 26.82
C ASN A 522 -1.98 -11.25 26.27
N ASN A 523 -1.22 -11.86 27.20
CA ASN A 523 -0.22 -12.86 26.83
C ASN A 523 -0.88 -14.21 26.53
N LYS A 524 -0.83 -14.65 25.27
CA LYS A 524 -1.36 -15.95 24.80
C LYS A 524 -0.28 -17.00 24.56
N ILE A 525 0.93 -16.78 25.06
CA ILE A 525 2.05 -17.72 24.88
C ILE A 525 1.98 -18.75 26.00
N THR A 526 1.58 -19.97 25.67
CA THR A 526 1.33 -21.04 26.65
C THR A 526 2.17 -22.28 26.44
N THR A 527 2.65 -22.51 25.22
CA THR A 527 3.43 -23.69 24.83
C THR A 527 4.75 -23.29 24.18
N MET A 528 5.67 -24.25 24.07
CA MET A 528 6.91 -24.04 23.30
C MET A 528 6.65 -23.76 21.83
N ALA A 529 5.65 -24.41 21.23
CA ALA A 529 5.23 -24.13 19.87
C ALA A 529 4.84 -22.64 19.69
N ASP A 530 4.13 -22.04 20.67
CA ASP A 530 3.78 -20.62 20.66
C ASP A 530 5.03 -19.71 20.73
N VAL A 531 5.99 -20.07 21.60
CA VAL A 531 7.26 -19.33 21.73
C VAL A 531 8.00 -19.35 20.40
N LEU A 532 8.17 -20.53 19.80
CA LEU A 532 8.90 -20.69 18.55
C LEU A 532 8.19 -20.00 17.38
N LEU A 533 6.84 -20.02 17.35
CA LEU A 533 6.04 -19.27 16.39
C LEU A 533 6.34 -17.77 16.46
N LEU A 534 6.35 -17.17 17.66
CA LEU A 534 6.70 -15.75 17.80
C LEU A 534 8.16 -15.46 17.46
N MET A 535 9.09 -16.30 17.90
CA MET A 535 10.51 -16.10 17.59
C MET A 535 10.76 -16.08 16.07
N ASN A 536 10.08 -16.96 15.33
CA ASN A 536 10.18 -17.04 13.88
C ASN A 536 9.50 -15.87 13.14
N THR A 537 8.38 -15.35 13.66
CA THR A 537 7.61 -14.28 12.99
C THR A 537 8.13 -12.87 13.25
N LEU A 538 8.77 -12.64 14.40
CA LEU A 538 9.10 -11.28 14.82
C LEU A 538 10.25 -10.63 14.04
N PRO A 539 10.17 -9.30 13.77
CA PRO A 539 11.03 -8.64 12.79
C PRO A 539 12.43 -8.32 13.31
N THR A 540 12.63 -8.23 14.63
CA THR A 540 13.92 -7.82 15.19
C THR A 540 14.30 -8.60 16.44
N TYR A 541 15.61 -8.64 16.72
CA TYR A 541 16.14 -9.21 17.96
C TYR A 541 15.50 -8.58 19.22
N GLU A 542 15.25 -7.26 19.24
CA GLU A 542 14.61 -6.62 20.40
C GLU A 542 13.17 -7.11 20.62
N HIS A 543 12.40 -7.39 19.56
CA HIS A 543 11.07 -8.01 19.72
C HIS A 543 11.18 -9.42 20.31
N ARG A 544 12.08 -10.24 19.77
CA ARG A 544 12.32 -11.62 20.26
C ARG A 544 12.81 -11.64 21.70
N LYS A 545 13.67 -10.69 22.07
CA LYS A 545 14.13 -10.50 23.44
C LYS A 545 12.97 -10.18 24.38
N ILE A 546 12.00 -9.36 23.98
CA ILE A 546 10.79 -9.11 24.78
C ILE A 546 10.01 -10.41 25.00
N ILE A 547 9.80 -11.21 23.95
CA ILE A 547 9.15 -12.53 24.08
C ILE A 547 9.89 -13.42 25.07
N TYR A 548 11.21 -13.56 24.92
CA TYR A 548 12.01 -14.38 25.82
C TYR A 548 11.84 -13.94 27.28
N HIS A 549 11.87 -12.64 27.56
CA HIS A 549 11.70 -12.15 28.94
C HIS A 549 10.30 -12.38 29.48
N ALA A 550 9.28 -12.38 28.62
CA ALA A 550 7.90 -12.63 29.02
C ALA A 550 7.64 -14.11 29.40
N VAL A 551 8.42 -15.05 28.84
CA VAL A 551 8.17 -16.49 29.02
C VAL A 551 9.24 -17.23 29.80
N LYS A 552 10.44 -16.66 29.99
CA LYS A 552 11.62 -17.39 30.49
C LYS A 552 11.41 -18.15 31.80
N GLU A 553 10.63 -17.60 32.73
CA GLU A 553 10.38 -18.25 34.02
C GLU A 553 9.42 -19.46 33.89
N ASN A 554 8.60 -19.48 32.84
CA ASN A 554 7.60 -20.53 32.60
C ASN A 554 8.09 -21.58 31.58
N LEU A 555 9.28 -21.40 30.97
CA LEU A 555 9.77 -22.30 29.92
C LEU A 555 9.90 -23.74 30.41
N ILE A 556 10.24 -23.96 31.68
CA ILE A 556 10.35 -25.31 32.25
C ILE A 556 8.98 -26.01 32.31
N ASP A 557 7.92 -25.26 32.64
CA ASP A 557 6.55 -25.78 32.73
C ASP A 557 5.97 -26.12 31.36
N MET A 558 6.50 -25.51 30.29
CA MET A 558 6.13 -25.81 28.91
C MET A 558 6.72 -27.13 28.39
N LYS A 559 7.59 -27.80 29.18
CA LYS A 559 8.22 -29.10 28.88
C LYS A 559 8.82 -29.17 27.47
N PRO A 560 9.78 -28.28 27.13
CA PRO A 560 10.41 -28.27 25.81
C PRO A 560 11.13 -29.58 25.52
N THR A 561 11.06 -30.04 24.28
CA THR A 561 11.98 -31.04 23.74
C THR A 561 13.36 -30.44 23.53
N LEU A 562 14.40 -31.29 23.45
CA LEU A 562 15.75 -30.83 23.16
C LEU A 562 15.83 -30.12 21.80
N ASP A 563 15.09 -30.59 20.79
CA ASP A 563 14.98 -29.95 19.49
C ASP A 563 14.39 -28.54 19.58
N GLU A 564 13.32 -28.34 20.36
CA GLU A 564 12.73 -27.02 20.56
C GLU A 564 13.68 -26.06 21.29
N VAL A 565 14.47 -26.57 22.25
CA VAL A 565 15.52 -25.77 22.90
C VAL A 565 16.59 -25.35 21.89
N VAL A 566 17.05 -26.27 21.04
CA VAL A 566 18.02 -25.98 19.97
C VAL A 566 17.47 -24.92 19.01
N VAL A 567 16.21 -25.04 18.61
CA VAL A 567 15.55 -24.05 17.75
C VAL A 567 15.42 -22.71 18.48
N LEU A 568 15.03 -22.67 19.75
CA LEU A 568 14.95 -21.43 20.52
C LEU A 568 16.33 -20.75 20.63
N MET A 569 17.39 -21.52 20.85
CA MET A 569 18.77 -21.01 20.92
C MET A 569 19.22 -20.34 19.62
N GLU A 570 18.66 -20.69 18.47
CA GLU A 570 18.91 -20.01 17.18
C GLU A 570 18.61 -18.50 17.31
N TYR A 571 17.52 -18.14 17.99
CA TYR A 571 16.98 -16.78 18.09
C TYR A 571 17.59 -15.94 19.22
N LEU A 572 18.34 -16.56 20.13
CA LEU A 572 18.88 -15.91 21.33
C LEU A 572 20.35 -15.50 21.14
N SER A 573 20.79 -14.50 21.90
CA SER A 573 22.23 -14.21 22.01
C SER A 573 22.93 -15.27 22.86
N ASP A 574 24.25 -15.42 22.71
CA ASP A 574 25.05 -16.36 23.50
C ASP A 574 24.82 -16.19 25.02
N LYS A 575 24.72 -14.94 25.50
CA LYS A 575 24.41 -14.65 26.91
C LYS A 575 23.02 -15.16 27.32
N LYS A 576 22.03 -15.08 26.43
CA LYS A 576 20.68 -15.58 26.68
C LYS A 576 20.58 -17.09 26.55
N CYS A 577 21.37 -17.72 25.69
CA CYS A 577 21.55 -19.17 25.69
C CYS A 577 22.15 -19.66 27.01
N GLN A 578 23.15 -18.97 27.57
CA GLN A 578 23.70 -19.31 28.89
C GLN A 578 22.67 -19.18 30.01
N GLU A 579 21.80 -18.18 29.95
CA GLU A 579 20.68 -18.03 30.88
C GLU A 579 19.67 -19.18 30.72
N LEU A 580 19.29 -19.52 29.48
CA LEU A 580 18.37 -20.61 29.16
C LEU A 580 18.87 -21.96 29.69
N CYS A 581 20.16 -22.28 29.50
CA CYS A 581 20.76 -23.51 30.01
C CYS A 581 20.82 -23.61 31.55
N ARG A 582 20.60 -22.50 32.27
CA ARG A 582 20.51 -22.50 33.74
C ARG A 582 19.06 -22.66 34.22
N ILE A 583 18.10 -22.28 33.39
CA ILE A 583 16.67 -22.35 33.69
C ILE A 583 16.15 -23.76 33.39
N LEU A 584 16.56 -24.34 32.26
CA LEU A 584 16.09 -25.64 31.82
C LEU A 584 17.05 -26.76 32.28
N PRO A 585 16.53 -27.88 32.82
CA PRO A 585 17.31 -29.07 33.12
C PRO A 585 17.62 -29.83 31.82
N ILE A 586 18.47 -29.25 30.96
CA ILE A 586 18.74 -29.76 29.61
C ILE A 586 19.20 -31.22 29.61
N GLN A 587 19.91 -31.66 30.66
CA GLN A 587 20.37 -33.04 30.83
C GLN A 587 19.22 -34.04 30.97
N GLU A 588 18.10 -33.63 31.58
CA GLU A 588 16.93 -34.49 31.78
C GLU A 588 16.07 -34.59 30.51
N LEU A 589 16.21 -33.64 29.58
CA LEU A 589 15.52 -33.64 28.27
C LEU A 589 16.15 -34.65 27.30
N GLU A 590 17.43 -35.02 27.50
CA GLU A 590 18.19 -35.98 26.67
C GLU A 590 17.71 -37.43 26.84
N LEU A 591 17.16 -37.78 28.01
CA LEU A 591 16.66 -39.14 28.29
C LEU A 591 15.32 -39.45 27.58
N VAL A 592 14.66 -38.43 27.03
CA VAL A 592 13.31 -38.54 26.44
C VAL A 592 13.33 -38.47 24.91
N ASP A 593 14.29 -37.78 24.30
CA ASP A 593 14.43 -37.64 22.85
C ASP A 593 15.85 -37.99 22.38
N LEU A 594 15.97 -38.83 21.33
CA LEU A 594 17.25 -39.15 20.67
C LEU A 594 17.97 -37.85 20.28
N ILE A 595 19.24 -37.71 20.67
CA ILE A 595 20.10 -36.54 20.41
C ILE A 595 19.83 -35.96 19.01
N PRO A 596 19.51 -34.64 18.90
CA PRO A 596 19.37 -33.98 17.61
C PRO A 596 20.58 -34.29 16.74
N PRO A 597 20.42 -34.67 15.47
CA PRO A 597 21.56 -34.98 14.60
C PRO A 597 22.59 -33.85 14.69
N ASN A 598 23.89 -34.19 14.82
CA ASN A 598 24.97 -33.19 14.84
C ASN A 598 24.84 -32.17 13.68
N ASP A 599 24.23 -32.59 12.57
CA ASP A 599 23.92 -31.77 11.41
C ASP A 599 22.85 -30.69 11.71
N LEU A 600 21.80 -30.98 12.48
CA LEU A 600 20.79 -29.98 12.88
C LEU A 600 21.40 -28.89 13.77
N MET A 601 22.18 -29.28 14.77
CA MET A 601 22.88 -28.33 15.65
C MET A 601 23.87 -27.46 14.86
N ARG A 602 24.63 -28.04 13.93
CA ARG A 602 25.58 -27.30 13.07
C ARG A 602 24.88 -26.37 12.07
N GLN A 603 23.68 -26.72 11.62
CA GLN A 603 22.88 -25.86 10.74
C GLN A 603 22.33 -24.63 11.49
N LYS A 604 21.91 -24.80 12.75
CA LYS A 604 21.17 -23.76 13.48
C LYS A 604 22.00 -22.93 14.45
N LEU A 605 23.05 -23.52 15.03
CA LEU A 605 23.79 -22.92 16.13
C LEU A 605 25.22 -22.54 15.72
N THR A 606 25.77 -21.54 16.40
CA THR A 606 27.19 -21.20 16.30
C THR A 606 28.03 -22.19 17.09
N ASP A 607 29.32 -22.33 16.76
CA ASP A 607 30.24 -23.20 17.51
C ASP A 607 30.27 -22.88 19.01
N SER A 608 30.14 -21.60 19.37
CA SER A 608 29.99 -21.13 20.77
C SER A 608 28.76 -21.73 21.45
N LYS A 609 27.59 -21.67 20.81
CA LYS A 609 26.33 -22.24 21.32
C LYS A 609 26.35 -23.77 21.35
N ILE A 610 26.97 -24.41 20.37
CA ILE A 610 27.16 -25.88 20.35
C ILE A 610 28.06 -26.30 21.50
N THR A 611 29.17 -25.61 21.71
CA THR A 611 30.10 -25.88 22.82
C THR A 611 29.42 -25.70 24.16
N LEU A 612 28.60 -24.64 24.30
CA LEU A 612 27.79 -24.42 25.49
C LEU A 612 26.83 -25.58 25.73
N LEU A 613 26.08 -26.01 24.71
CA LEU A 613 25.12 -27.10 24.83
C LEU A 613 25.81 -28.43 25.18
N LYS A 614 26.90 -28.77 24.50
CA LYS A 614 27.72 -29.96 24.81
C LYS A 614 28.25 -29.94 26.23
N LYS A 615 28.78 -28.81 26.70
CA LYS A 615 29.28 -28.67 28.06
C LYS A 615 28.18 -28.90 29.11
N VAL A 616 26.94 -28.51 28.81
CA VAL A 616 25.80 -28.73 29.71
C VAL A 616 25.40 -30.21 29.70
N LEU A 617 25.44 -30.87 28.54
CA LEU A 617 25.12 -32.30 28.38
C LEU A 617 26.23 -33.25 28.93
N GLU A 618 27.50 -32.88 28.84
CA GLU A 618 28.65 -33.70 29.30
C GLU A 618 28.77 -33.83 30.84
N VAL A 619 27.91 -33.17 31.62
CA VAL A 619 27.90 -33.28 33.09
C VAL A 619 27.07 -34.50 33.54
N MET A 620 27.64 -35.70 33.42
CA MET A 620 27.26 -36.86 34.26
C MET A 620 28.41 -37.16 35.25
N PRO A 621 28.14 -37.39 36.55
CA PRO A 621 29.06 -38.14 37.39
C PRO A 621 28.99 -39.62 36.97
N GLU A 622 30.15 -40.25 36.80
CA GLU A 622 30.24 -41.72 36.75
C GLU A 622 29.68 -42.28 38.07
N GLU A 623 28.48 -42.84 38.05
CA GLU A 623 28.07 -43.72 39.14
C GLU A 623 28.96 -44.96 39.10
N THR A 624 29.83 -45.06 40.08
CA THR A 624 30.64 -46.24 40.37
C THR A 624 29.67 -47.38 40.72
N ILE A 625 29.47 -48.29 39.76
CA ILE A 625 28.86 -49.60 40.05
C ILE A 625 29.84 -50.36 40.94
N SER A 626 29.63 -50.26 42.26
CA SER A 626 30.25 -51.13 43.25
C SER A 626 29.74 -52.56 43.03
N TYR A 627 30.53 -53.39 42.35
CA TYR A 627 30.36 -54.83 42.39
C TYR A 627 30.63 -55.34 43.80
N GLY A 628 29.56 -55.60 44.55
CA GLY A 628 29.62 -56.38 45.78
C GLY A 628 30.08 -57.80 45.47
N VAL A 629 31.34 -58.08 45.79
CA VAL A 629 31.89 -59.43 45.83
C VAL A 629 31.26 -60.16 47.03
N HIS A 630 30.44 -61.17 46.75
CA HIS A 630 30.17 -62.24 47.71
C HIS A 630 30.69 -63.56 47.16
N SER A 631 31.84 -63.96 47.71
CA SER A 631 32.42 -65.29 47.61
C SER A 631 32.19 -66.04 48.93
N ARG A 632 31.21 -66.95 48.93
CA ARG A 632 31.28 -68.37 49.36
C ARG A 632 29.89 -68.91 49.69
#